data_AF-A0A5B6UYF8-F1
#
_entry.id   AF-A0A5B6UYF8-F1
#
_cell.length_a   1.000
_cell.length_b   1.000
_cell.length_c   1.000
_cell.angle_alpha   90.00
_cell.angle_beta   90.00
_cell.angle_gamma   90.00
#
_symmetry.space_group_name_H-M   'P 1'
#
loop_
_entity.id
_entity.type
_entity.pdbx_description
1 polymer ?
#
loop_
_entity_poly.entity_id
_entity_poly.type
_entity_poly.pdbx_seq_one_letter_code
_entity_poly.pdbx_strand_id
1 'polypeptide(L)' 'MKTYLQAYDLWEVVNADVKPPPLKANPTITQIKQYSDDRAKNFKAMSCLQNGVYGMIFTRIMANQTPKQA' A
#
# COMPACT_ATOMS: atom_id res chain seq x y z
N MET A 1 -8.95 -3.66 5.32
CA MET A 1 -7.61 -3.40 4.73
C MET A 1 -6.50 -4.32 5.23
N LYS A 2 -6.41 -4.66 6.52
CA LYS A 2 -5.34 -5.53 7.03
C LYS A 2 -5.21 -6.86 6.29
N THR A 3 -6.29 -7.63 6.14
CA THR A 3 -6.30 -8.92 5.43
C THR A 3 -5.87 -8.79 3.96
N TYR A 4 -6.32 -7.74 3.26
CA TYR A 4 -5.86 -7.43 1.91
C TYR A 4 -4.35 -7.18 1.88
N LEU A 5 -3.81 -6.35 2.77
CA LEU A 5 -2.38 -6.07 2.83
C LEU A 5 -1.56 -7.33 3.15
N GLN A 6 -2.07 -8.22 4.00
CA GLN A 6 -1.42 -9.50 4.30
C GLN A 6 -1.37 -10.43 3.09
N ALA A 7 -2.44 -10.50 2.29
CA ALA A 7 -2.48 -11.33 1.08
C ALA A 7 -1.47 -10.91 -0.01
N TYR A 8 -0.99 -9.66 0.04
CA TYR A 8 -0.02 -9.11 -0.91
C TYR A 8 1.37 -8.88 -0.30
N ASP A 9 1.67 -9.43 0.89
CA ASP A 9 2.91 -9.21 1.63
C ASP A 9 3.23 -7.73 1.91
N LEU A 10 2.20 -6.89 1.99
CA LEU A 10 2.31 -5.45 2.23
C LEU A 10 2.15 -5.09 3.71
N TRP A 11 1.62 -6.00 4.53
CA TRP A 11 1.35 -5.71 5.95
C TRP A 11 2.62 -5.37 6.73
N GLU A 12 3.70 -6.15 6.56
CA GLU A 12 4.98 -5.89 7.22
C GLU A 12 5.63 -4.58 6.73
N VAL A 13 5.45 -4.26 5.45
CA VAL A 13 5.93 -3.01 4.85
C VAL A 13 5.26 -1.79 5.51
N VAL A 14 3.95 -1.87 5.77
CA VAL A 14 3.21 -0.81 6.48
C VAL A 14 3.59 -0.74 7.96
N ASN A 15 3.79 -1.88 8.61
CA ASN A 15 3.95 -1.95 10.06
C ASN A 15 5.35 -1.52 10.54
N ALA A 16 6.39 -1.80 9.74
CA ALA A 16 7.78 -1.63 10.17
C ALA A 16 8.61 -0.66 9.30
N ASP A 17 7.99 0.06 8.35
CA ASP A 17 8.67 0.94 7.37
C ASP A 17 9.94 0.29 6.79
N VAL A 18 9.81 -0.99 6.41
CA VAL A 18 10.94 -1.81 5.99
C VAL A 18 11.43 -1.31 4.64
N LYS A 19 12.54 -0.58 4.67
CA LYS A 19 13.26 -0.22 3.44
C LYS A 19 14.00 -1.44 2.91
N PRO A 20 13.96 -1.69 1.60
CA PRO A 20 14.75 -2.77 1.03
C PRO A 20 16.24 -2.52 1.31
N PRO A 21 17.02 -3.57 1.65
CA PRO A 21 18.45 -3.43 1.85
C PRO A 21 19.12 -2.83 0.62
N PRO A 22 20.17 -2.01 0.78
CA PRO A 22 20.89 -1.46 -0.35
C PRO A 22 21.49 -2.58 -1.21
N LEU A 23 21.51 -2.36 -2.53
CA LEU A 23 22.18 -3.26 -3.46
C LEU A 23 23.69 -3.32 -3.14
N LYS A 24 24.27 -4.50 -3.32
CA LYS A 24 25.72 -4.70 -3.23
C LYS A 24 26.42 -4.01 -4.41
N ALA A 25 27.74 -3.80 -4.31
CA ALA A 25 28.53 -3.09 -5.33
C ALA A 25 28.45 -3.73 -6.73
N ASN A 26 28.36 -5.06 -6.81
CA ASN A 26 28.22 -5.83 -8.07
C ASN A 26 26.98 -6.71 -8.00
N PRO A 27 25.77 -6.16 -8.15
CA PRO A 27 24.55 -6.92 -8.02
C PRO A 27 24.28 -7.73 -9.29
N THR A 28 23.73 -8.94 -9.13
CA THR A 28 23.23 -9.70 -10.28
C THR A 28 21.91 -9.10 -10.79
N ILE A 29 21.54 -9.38 -12.04
CA ILE A 29 20.25 -8.95 -12.60
C ILE A 29 19.08 -9.38 -11.72
N THR A 30 19.13 -10.58 -11.14
CA THR A 30 18.12 -11.08 -10.21
C THR A 30 18.02 -10.23 -8.95
N GLN A 31 19.15 -9.78 -8.38
CA GLN A 31 19.15 -8.90 -7.21
C GLN A 31 18.59 -7.52 -7.53
N ILE A 32 18.88 -6.97 -8.71
CA ILE A 32 18.34 -5.69 -9.16
C ILE A 32 16.81 -5.77 -9.31
N LYS A 33 16.31 -6.84 -9.94
CA LYS A 33 14.85 -7.08 -10.09
C LYS A 33 14.16 -7.18 -8.73
N GLN A 34 14.71 -8.01 -7.83
CA GLN A 34 14.17 -8.17 -6.49
C GLN A 34 14.12 -6.84 -5.71
N TYR A 35 15.20 -6.07 -5.75
CA TYR A 35 15.25 -4.75 -5.09
C TYR A 35 14.19 -3.79 -5.66
N SER A 36 14.00 -3.78 -6.98
CA SER A 36 12.94 -2.99 -7.62
C SER A 36 11.55 -3.43 -7.14
N ASP A 37 11.29 -4.74 -7.08
CA ASP A 37 10.00 -5.28 -6.65
C ASP A 37 9.71 -4.95 -5.17
N ASP A 38 10.71 -5.08 -4.30
CA ASP A 38 10.56 -4.74 -2.88
C ASP A 38 10.37 -3.24 -2.66
N ARG A 39 11.05 -2.39 -3.47
CA ARG A 39 10.78 -0.95 -3.45
C ARG A 39 9.37 -0.64 -3.95
N ALA A 40 8.86 -1.37 -4.94
CA ALA A 40 7.50 -1.20 -5.44
C ALA A 40 6.42 -1.58 -4.41
N LYS A 41 6.69 -2.55 -3.50
CA LYS A 41 5.78 -2.91 -2.42
C LYS A 41 5.47 -1.72 -1.50
N ASN A 42 6.46 -0.87 -1.19
CA ASN A 42 6.24 0.35 -0.39
C ASN A 42 5.21 1.29 -1.04
N PHE A 43 5.36 1.57 -2.33
CA PHE A 43 4.41 2.41 -3.06
C PHE A 43 3.02 1.77 -3.17
N LYS A 44 2.95 0.46 -3.42
CA LYS A 44 1.70 -0.30 -3.47
C LYS A 44 0.96 -0.24 -2.13
N ALA A 45 1.67 -0.45 -1.02
CA ALA A 45 1.12 -0.37 0.32
C ALA A 45 0.52 1.02 0.61
N MET A 46 1.26 2.09 0.30
CA MET A 46 0.77 3.47 0.45
C MET A 46 -0.49 3.73 -0.39
N SER A 47 -0.47 3.35 -1.67
CA SER A 47 -1.62 3.52 -2.56
C SER A 47 -2.85 2.74 -2.08
N CYS A 48 -2.67 1.51 -1.56
CA CYS A 48 -3.75 0.71 -1.01
C CYS A 48 -4.40 1.38 0.22
N LEU A 49 -3.59 1.95 1.11
CA LEU A 49 -4.09 2.68 2.28
C LEU A 49 -4.85 3.94 1.85
N GLN A 50 -4.26 4.73 0.96
CA GLN A 50 -4.89 5.95 0.42
C GLN A 50 -6.23 5.64 -0.24
N ASN A 51 -6.31 4.60 -1.07
CA ASN A 51 -7.56 4.21 -1.72
C ASN A 51 -8.62 3.76 -0.70
N GLY A 52 -8.23 3.02 0.33
CA GLY A 52 -9.14 2.62 1.42
C GLY A 52 -9.70 3.83 2.19
N VAL A 53 -8.85 4.81 2.50
CA VAL A 53 -9.29 6.05 3.18
C VAL A 53 -10.17 6.89 2.26
N TYR A 54 -9.78 7.07 1.00
CA TYR A 54 -10.55 7.81 0.01
C TYR A 54 -11.95 7.21 -0.17
N GLY A 55 -12.05 5.88 -0.33
CA GLY A 55 -13.33 5.19 -0.44
C GLY A 55 -14.23 5.45 0.78
N MET A 56 -13.70 5.37 2.00
CA MET A 56 -14.47 5.63 3.22
C MET A 56 -14.96 7.09 3.29
N ILE A 57 -14.10 8.05 2.99
CA ILE A 57 -14.46 9.48 3.00
C ILE A 57 -15.52 9.75 1.92
N PHE A 58 -15.30 9.26 0.71
CA PHE A 58 -16.21 9.41 -0.42
C PHE A 58 -17.61 8.85 -0.10
N THR A 59 -17.69 7.61 0.43
CA THR A 59 -18.96 7.01 0.84
C THR A 59 -19.67 7.84 1.90
N ARG A 60 -18.94 8.39 2.88
CA ARG A 60 -19.54 9.27 3.90
C ARG A 60 -20.07 10.56 3.31
N ILE A 61 -19.35 11.19 2.37
CA ILE A 61 -19.82 12.41 1.70
C ILE A 61 -21.13 12.11 0.94
N MET A 62 -21.15 11.04 0.16
CA MET A 62 -22.34 10.64 -0.61
C MET A 62 -23.55 10.33 0.29
N ALA A 63 -23.33 9.64 1.42
CA ALA A 63 -24.39 9.32 2.39
C ALA A 63 -24.94 10.56 3.11
N ASN A 64 -24.14 11.61 3.28
CA ASN A 64 -24.60 12.89 3.88
C ASN A 64 -25.24 13.82 2.85
N GLN A 65 -25.01 13.61 1.55
CA GLN A 65 -25.68 14.33 0.47
C GLN A 65 -27.04 13.74 0.10
N THR A 66 -27.39 12.57 0.64
CA THR A 66 -28.74 12.03 0.52
C THR A 66 -29.66 12.82 1.45
N PRO A 67 -30.80 13.37 0.97
CA PRO A 67 -31.70 14.13 1.83
C PRO A 67 -32.11 13.30 3.04
N LYS A 68 -32.02 13.87 4.25
CA LYS A 68 -32.68 13.30 5.42
C LYS A 68 -34.17 13.13 5.05
N GLN A 69 -34.67 11.89 5.03
CA GLN A 69 -36.11 11.68 4.94
C GLN A 69 -36.75 12.36 6.16
N ALA A 70 -37.63 13.33 5.87
CA ALA A 70 -38.41 14.07 6.85
C ALA A 70 -39.50 13.18 7.45
#